data_AF-A0A1X7TA71-F1
#
_entry.id   AF-A0A1X7TA71-F1
#
_cell.length_a   1.000
_cell.length_b   1.000
_cell.length_c   1.000
_cell.angle_alpha   90.00
_cell.angle_beta   90.00
_cell.angle_gamma   90.00
#
_symmetry.space_group_name_H-M   'P 1'
#
loop_
_entity.id
_entity.type
_entity.pdbx_description
1 polymer ?
#
loop_
_entity_poly.entity_id
_entity_poly.type
_entity_poly.pdbx_seq_one_letter_code
_entity_poly.pdbx_strand_id
1 'polypeptide(L)'
;MLGGDKEEHAVLLCNYFLFLGQRAWLVLGPTAYVLTLNPVSNRSYILWNPSNGKHFPYNLSHIPLHSIGCLINSDNVWGNIQEWDHPSRVTFDLQNSKKWSPLFPSTMNPLDSIQVDTLEYSETNSEQVQQLRTRIDRLVHDHIEQLREHDLTRWNRLCCRVLHRLSSRLEEKPFSSSETSQLHKRELKESLPGYKITGYPLHIKYSDTAQLLRAVESTGLHLCHHRRIEFAMYVTVHSYPNDILSVWIYLATVTPPDTN
;
A
#
# COMPACT_ATOMS: atom_id res chain seq x y z
N MET A 1 2.66 1.22 -14.61
CA MET A 1 2.51 0.10 -13.67
C MET A 1 3.77 0.12 -12.80
N LEU A 2 3.78 0.87 -11.69
CA LEU A 2 4.97 1.03 -10.83
C LEU A 2 4.79 0.35 -9.47
N GLY A 3 3.88 -0.62 -9.38
CA GLY A 3 3.49 -1.24 -8.12
C GLY A 3 3.84 -2.71 -7.96
N GLY A 4 4.31 -3.41 -8.99
CA GLY A 4 4.38 -4.87 -9.01
C GLY A 4 3.00 -5.56 -8.91
N ASP A 5 2.88 -6.76 -9.44
CA ASP A 5 1.77 -7.67 -9.22
C ASP A 5 1.96 -8.47 -7.92
N LYS A 6 1.12 -9.46 -7.66
CA LYS A 6 1.13 -10.17 -6.37
C LYS A 6 2.43 -10.96 -6.18
N GLU A 7 2.98 -11.45 -7.29
CA GLU A 7 4.20 -12.23 -7.39
C GLU A 7 5.40 -11.37 -7.01
N GLU A 8 5.51 -10.16 -7.57
CA GLU A 8 6.59 -9.24 -7.22
C GLU A 8 6.54 -8.78 -5.75
N HIS A 9 5.34 -8.50 -5.22
CA HIS A 9 5.20 -8.21 -3.79
C HIS A 9 5.61 -9.41 -2.92
N ALA A 10 5.28 -10.63 -3.34
CA ALA A 10 5.65 -11.85 -2.62
C ALA A 10 7.16 -12.07 -2.60
N VAL A 11 7.83 -11.86 -3.74
CA VAL A 11 9.30 -11.92 -3.85
C VAL A 11 9.93 -10.90 -2.91
N LEU A 12 9.47 -9.64 -2.95
CA LEU A 12 9.99 -8.58 -2.08
C LEU A 12 9.84 -8.92 -0.60
N LEU A 13 8.65 -9.37 -0.17
CA LEU A 13 8.40 -9.73 1.22
C LEU A 13 9.22 -10.96 1.65
N CYS A 14 9.37 -11.95 0.77
CA CYS A 14 10.20 -13.12 1.04
C CYS A 14 11.66 -12.73 1.28
N ASN A 15 12.22 -11.91 0.39
CA ASN A 15 13.59 -11.41 0.52
C ASN A 15 13.78 -10.56 1.78
N TYR A 16 12.78 -9.74 2.14
CA TYR A 16 12.79 -8.99 3.39
C TYR A 16 12.88 -9.90 4.62
N PHE A 17 12.10 -10.98 4.67
CA PHE A 17 12.18 -11.94 5.77
C PHE A 17 13.51 -12.70 5.80
N LEU A 18 14.04 -13.09 4.65
CA LEU A 18 15.37 -13.71 4.55
C LEU A 18 16.46 -12.77 5.07
N PHE A 19 16.40 -11.48 4.72
CA PHE A 19 17.30 -10.45 5.24
C PHE A 19 17.22 -10.31 6.77
N LEU A 20 16.03 -10.45 7.35
CA LEU A 20 15.83 -10.49 8.80
C LEU A 20 16.30 -11.81 9.46
N GLY A 21 16.87 -12.74 8.70
CA GLY A 21 17.32 -14.06 9.19
C GLY A 21 16.19 -15.05 9.46
N GLN A 22 14.97 -14.79 8.95
CA GLN A 22 13.87 -15.74 9.08
C GLN A 22 13.92 -16.80 7.98
N ARG A 23 13.48 -18.01 8.30
CA ARG A 23 13.26 -19.06 7.29
C ARG A 23 11.98 -18.76 6.54
N ALA A 24 12.13 -18.30 5.30
CA ALA A 24 11.04 -17.91 4.43
C ALA A 24 11.09 -18.63 3.09
N TRP A 25 9.90 -18.85 2.51
CA TRP A 25 9.70 -19.40 1.18
C TRP A 25 8.64 -18.60 0.45
N LEU A 26 8.87 -18.37 -0.83
CA LEU A 26 7.83 -17.92 -1.75
C LEU A 26 6.91 -19.11 -2.06
N VAL A 27 5.60 -18.87 -2.01
CA VAL A 27 4.55 -19.86 -2.28
C VAL A 27 3.83 -19.43 -3.53
N LEU A 28 3.86 -20.24 -4.58
CA LEU A 28 3.08 -19.99 -5.79
C LEU A 28 1.97 -21.03 -5.96
N GLY A 29 0.84 -20.55 -6.46
CA GLY A 29 -0.33 -21.30 -6.86
C GLY A 29 -1.13 -20.42 -7.82
N PRO A 30 -2.47 -20.36 -7.72
CA PRO A 30 -3.27 -19.36 -8.45
C PRO A 30 -2.94 -17.90 -8.04
N THR A 31 -2.27 -17.70 -6.91
CA THR A 31 -1.81 -16.41 -6.38
C THR A 31 -0.50 -16.61 -5.62
N ALA A 32 0.31 -15.56 -5.48
CA ALA A 32 1.56 -15.61 -4.71
C ALA A 32 1.42 -15.21 -3.23
N TYR A 33 2.07 -15.96 -2.35
CA TYR A 33 2.12 -15.79 -0.89
C TYR A 33 3.53 -16.01 -0.37
N VAL A 34 3.80 -15.67 0.89
CA VAL A 34 5.07 -15.98 1.56
C VAL A 34 4.81 -16.87 2.77
N LEU A 35 5.56 -17.96 2.89
CA LEU A 35 5.53 -18.88 4.03
C LEU A 35 6.72 -18.58 4.93
N THR A 36 6.51 -18.41 6.23
CA THR A 36 7.61 -18.38 7.21
C THR A 36 7.44 -19.47 8.25
N LEU A 37 8.56 -19.95 8.79
CA LEU A 37 8.54 -20.86 9.94
C LEU A 37 8.46 -20.04 11.23
N ASN A 38 7.47 -20.35 12.07
CA ASN A 38 7.29 -19.65 13.35
C ASN A 38 8.52 -19.83 14.24
N PRO A 39 9.20 -18.74 14.63
CA PRO A 39 10.45 -18.80 15.38
C PRO A 39 10.28 -19.40 16.78
N VAL A 40 9.09 -19.34 17.37
CA VAL A 40 8.85 -19.80 18.76
C VAL A 40 8.65 -21.31 18.84
N SER A 41 7.94 -21.90 17.87
CA SER A 41 7.59 -23.32 17.90
C SER A 41 8.42 -24.19 16.96
N ASN A 42 9.13 -23.57 15.99
CA ASN A 42 9.93 -24.22 14.94
C ASN A 42 9.20 -25.37 14.20
N ARG A 43 7.87 -25.41 14.31
CA ARG A 43 6.98 -26.49 13.84
C ARG A 43 5.65 -25.98 13.28
N SER A 44 5.37 -24.69 13.38
CA SER A 44 4.19 -24.10 12.78
C SER A 44 4.58 -23.12 11.68
N TYR A 45 3.88 -23.19 10.55
CA TYR A 45 4.10 -22.29 9.43
C TYR A 45 3.07 -21.16 9.43
N ILE A 46 3.49 -19.99 8.99
CA ILE A 46 2.66 -18.80 8.86
C ILE A 46 2.66 -18.39 7.38
N LEU A 47 1.46 -18.24 6.80
CA LEU A 47 1.25 -17.73 5.46
C LEU A 47 0.97 -16.23 5.52
N TRP A 48 1.73 -15.45 4.77
CA TRP A 48 1.64 -14.01 4.67
C TRP A 48 1.09 -13.62 3.32
N ASN A 49 0.03 -12.82 3.31
CA ASN A 49 -0.42 -12.15 2.11
C ASN A 49 0.46 -10.91 1.87
N PRO A 50 1.22 -10.87 0.76
CA PRO A 50 2.22 -9.83 0.53
C PRO A 50 1.59 -8.47 0.18
N SER A 51 0.35 -8.45 -0.30
CA SER A 51 -0.33 -7.22 -0.71
C SER A 51 -0.93 -6.43 0.45
N ASN A 52 -1.24 -7.09 1.58
CA ASN A 52 -1.91 -6.43 2.71
C ASN A 52 -1.29 -6.75 4.09
N GLY A 53 -0.24 -7.56 4.15
CA GLY A 53 0.47 -7.91 5.39
C GLY A 53 -0.32 -8.81 6.35
N LYS A 54 -1.54 -9.25 5.99
CA LYS A 54 -2.30 -10.19 6.81
C LYS A 54 -1.60 -11.54 6.80
N HIS A 55 -1.59 -12.19 7.95
CA HIS A 55 -0.99 -13.51 8.10
C HIS A 55 -1.96 -14.50 8.73
N PHE A 56 -1.79 -15.76 8.35
CA PHE A 56 -2.67 -16.86 8.72
C PHE A 56 -1.83 -18.07 9.11
N PRO A 57 -2.19 -18.81 10.17
CA PRO A 57 -1.67 -20.15 10.38
C PRO A 57 -1.96 -21.02 9.15
N TYR A 58 -1.01 -21.83 8.71
CA TYR A 58 -1.17 -22.67 7.50
C TYR A 58 -2.35 -23.67 7.58
N ASN A 59 -2.73 -24.08 8.79
CA ASN A 59 -3.74 -25.10 9.06
C ASN A 59 -5.16 -24.55 9.18
N LEU A 60 -5.36 -23.25 8.96
CA LEU A 60 -6.66 -22.61 9.06
C LEU A 60 -7.54 -23.02 7.85
N SER A 61 -8.80 -23.37 8.09
CA SER A 61 -9.68 -23.92 7.03
C SER A 61 -10.16 -22.90 5.99
N HIS A 62 -10.09 -21.61 6.31
CA HIS A 62 -10.64 -20.51 5.50
C HIS A 62 -9.54 -19.51 5.12
N ILE A 63 -8.45 -19.99 4.53
CA ILE A 63 -7.37 -19.15 4.02
C ILE A 63 -7.71 -18.77 2.57
N PRO A 64 -7.44 -17.52 2.13
CA PRO A 64 -7.71 -17.13 0.74
C PRO A 64 -6.86 -17.87 -0.30
N LEU A 65 -5.75 -18.48 0.10
CA LEU A 65 -4.91 -19.33 -0.73
C LEU A 65 -5.49 -20.75 -0.73
N HIS A 66 -5.97 -21.20 -1.90
CA HIS A 66 -6.69 -22.47 -2.03
C HIS A 66 -5.83 -23.63 -2.55
N SER A 67 -4.70 -23.33 -3.18
CA SER A 67 -3.81 -24.32 -3.80
C SER A 67 -2.36 -23.83 -3.78
N ILE A 68 -1.45 -24.74 -3.45
CA ILE A 68 0.00 -24.56 -3.49
C ILE A 68 0.55 -25.45 -4.61
N GLY A 69 1.08 -24.83 -5.65
CA GLY A 69 1.75 -25.51 -6.76
C GLY A 69 3.25 -25.64 -6.55
N CYS A 70 3.91 -24.62 -5.98
CA CYS A 70 5.33 -24.71 -5.67
C CYS A 70 5.77 -23.85 -4.48
N LEU A 71 6.93 -24.22 -3.93
CA LEU A 71 7.67 -23.50 -2.91
C LEU A 71 9.04 -23.13 -3.44
N ILE A 72 9.52 -21.92 -3.14
CA ILE A 72 10.77 -21.39 -3.68
C ILE A 72 11.56 -20.72 -2.55
N ASN A 73 12.85 -20.99 -2.45
CA ASN A 73 13.79 -20.21 -1.63
C ASN A 73 15.11 -19.99 -2.38
N SER A 74 16.14 -19.52 -1.66
CA SER A 74 17.50 -19.31 -2.18
C SER A 74 18.17 -20.58 -2.71
N ASP A 75 17.71 -21.77 -2.28
CA ASP A 75 18.39 -23.03 -2.54
C ASP A 75 17.76 -23.79 -3.70
N ASN A 76 16.42 -23.77 -3.81
CA ASN A 76 15.71 -24.54 -4.82
C ASN A 76 14.27 -24.05 -5.07
N VAL A 77 13.67 -24.65 -6.10
CA VAL A 77 12.24 -24.63 -6.38
C VAL A 77 11.71 -26.04 -6.19
N TRP A 78 10.66 -26.20 -5.39
CA TRP A 78 10.00 -27.49 -5.18
C TRP A 78 8.58 -27.45 -5.73
N GLY A 79 8.30 -28.32 -6.70
CA GLY A 79 6.95 -28.57 -7.18
C GLY A 79 6.18 -29.49 -6.21
N ASN A 80 4.94 -29.14 -5.92
CA ASN A 80 4.05 -29.99 -5.13
C ASN A 80 3.58 -31.18 -5.99
N ILE A 81 3.82 -32.40 -5.50
CA ILE A 81 3.39 -33.65 -6.15
C ILE A 81 2.50 -34.51 -5.22
N GLN A 82 1.93 -33.88 -4.19
CA GLN A 82 0.99 -34.50 -3.27
C GLN A 82 -0.40 -34.68 -3.92
N GLU A 83 -1.25 -35.51 -3.32
CA GLU A 83 -2.65 -35.67 -3.74
C GLU A 83 -3.48 -34.39 -3.56
N TRP A 84 -3.10 -33.54 -2.59
CA TRP A 84 -3.83 -32.34 -2.22
C TRP A 84 -2.94 -31.11 -2.32
N ASP A 85 -3.53 -30.01 -2.79
CA ASP A 85 -2.83 -28.72 -2.93
C ASP A 85 -3.23 -27.70 -1.87
N HIS A 86 -4.32 -27.95 -1.14
CA HIS A 86 -4.81 -26.99 -0.15
C HIS A 86 -3.81 -26.84 1.01
N PRO A 87 -3.45 -25.62 1.46
CA PRO A 87 -2.42 -25.40 2.48
C PRO A 87 -2.58 -26.23 3.77
N SER A 88 -3.82 -26.44 4.21
CA SER A 88 -4.10 -27.24 5.43
C SER A 88 -3.92 -28.75 5.25
N ARG A 89 -3.81 -29.24 4.01
CA ARG A 89 -3.63 -30.67 3.66
C ARG A 89 -2.24 -30.97 3.13
N VAL A 90 -1.48 -29.94 2.77
CA VAL A 90 -0.11 -30.02 2.28
C VAL A 90 0.86 -30.20 3.46
N THR A 91 1.78 -31.15 3.34
CA THR A 91 2.96 -31.25 4.20
C THR A 91 4.05 -30.34 3.65
N PHE A 92 4.70 -29.55 4.52
CA PHE A 92 5.83 -28.66 4.17
C PHE A 92 7.21 -29.30 4.41
N ASP A 93 7.29 -30.62 4.45
CA ASP A 93 8.55 -31.36 4.58
C ASP A 93 9.22 -31.53 3.20
N LEU A 94 10.09 -30.58 2.86
CA LEU A 94 10.80 -30.53 1.57
C LEU A 94 11.81 -31.68 1.39
N GLN A 95 12.14 -32.44 2.43
CA GLN A 95 13.03 -33.60 2.31
C GLN A 95 12.30 -34.83 1.74
N ASN A 96 10.96 -34.81 1.76
CA ASN A 96 10.15 -35.92 1.28
C ASN A 96 9.96 -35.87 -0.24
N SER A 97 10.81 -36.60 -0.96
CA SER A 97 10.79 -36.69 -2.44
C SER A 97 9.53 -37.31 -3.04
N LYS A 98 8.66 -37.93 -2.23
CA LYS A 98 7.33 -38.41 -2.68
C LYS A 98 6.26 -37.32 -2.63
N LYS A 99 6.55 -36.19 -1.98
CA LYS A 99 5.62 -35.08 -1.77
C LYS A 99 6.09 -33.79 -2.45
N TRP A 100 7.40 -33.60 -2.55
CA TRP A 100 8.03 -32.44 -3.19
C TRP A 100 9.06 -32.88 -4.21
N SER A 101 8.93 -32.37 -5.44
CA SER A 101 9.88 -32.61 -6.51
C SER A 101 10.80 -31.38 -6.66
N PRO A 102 12.10 -31.49 -6.34
CA PRO A 102 13.04 -30.39 -6.55
C PRO A 102 13.31 -30.17 -8.04
N LEU A 103 13.32 -28.91 -8.47
CA LEU A 103 13.67 -28.52 -9.83
C LEU A 103 15.16 -28.72 -10.10
N PHE A 104 16.00 -28.38 -9.13
CA PHE A 104 17.45 -28.50 -9.22
C PHE A 104 17.96 -29.65 -8.34
N PRO A 105 18.56 -30.71 -8.92
CA PRO A 105 19.17 -31.79 -8.16
C PRO A 105 20.37 -31.30 -7.35
N SER A 106 20.66 -31.95 -6.22
CA SER A 106 21.83 -31.62 -5.37
C SER A 106 23.19 -31.78 -6.07
N THR A 107 23.22 -32.46 -7.23
CA THR A 107 24.41 -32.65 -8.06
C THR A 107 24.65 -31.52 -9.07
N MET A 108 23.70 -30.59 -9.20
CA MET A 108 23.84 -29.46 -10.10
C MET A 108 24.71 -28.39 -9.46
N ASN A 109 25.60 -27.77 -10.24
CA ASN A 109 26.35 -26.61 -9.78
C ASN A 109 25.38 -25.45 -9.50
N PRO A 110 25.68 -24.58 -8.52
CA PRO A 110 24.92 -23.35 -8.31
C PRO A 110 24.83 -22.57 -9.63
N LEU A 111 23.65 -22.05 -9.93
CA LEU A 111 23.47 -21.18 -11.09
C LEU A 111 23.99 -19.79 -10.76
N ASP A 112 24.76 -19.21 -11.67
CA ASP A 112 25.15 -17.81 -11.56
C ASP A 112 23.90 -16.93 -11.72
N SER A 113 23.68 -16.05 -10.74
CA SER A 113 22.60 -15.07 -10.79
C SER A 113 23.03 -13.85 -11.59
N ILE A 114 22.15 -13.35 -12.45
CA ILE A 114 22.31 -12.02 -13.07
C ILE A 114 21.92 -10.88 -12.10
N GLN A 115 21.34 -11.21 -10.95
CA GLN A 115 20.94 -10.23 -9.95
C GLN A 115 22.15 -9.75 -9.14
N VAL A 116 22.14 -8.48 -8.79
CA VAL A 116 23.21 -7.86 -8.00
C VAL A 116 23.03 -8.22 -6.53
N ASP A 117 24.11 -8.62 -5.86
CA ASP A 117 24.08 -9.00 -4.44
C ASP A 117 23.73 -7.84 -3.50
N THR A 118 24.03 -6.61 -3.92
CA THR A 118 23.76 -5.38 -3.17
C THR A 118 22.94 -4.43 -4.01
N LEU A 119 21.76 -4.05 -3.50
CA LEU A 119 20.92 -3.03 -4.11
C LEU A 119 21.34 -1.65 -3.61
N GLU A 120 21.83 -0.81 -4.52
CA GLU A 120 22.09 0.59 -4.23
C GLU A 120 20.77 1.38 -4.37
N TYR A 121 20.33 1.98 -3.27
CA TYR A 121 19.18 2.86 -3.26
C TYR A 121 19.65 4.31 -3.31
N SER A 122 19.17 5.08 -4.29
CA SER A 122 19.42 6.51 -4.38
C SER A 122 18.34 7.29 -3.67
N GLU A 123 18.73 8.31 -2.93
CA GLU A 123 17.78 9.28 -2.38
C GLU A 123 17.06 10.02 -3.51
N THR A 124 15.75 10.18 -3.34
CA THR A 124 14.92 10.95 -4.25
C THR A 124 15.18 12.45 -4.03
N ASN A 125 15.35 13.20 -5.12
CA ASN A 125 15.67 14.62 -5.05
C ASN A 125 14.51 15.43 -4.44
N SER A 126 14.76 16.04 -3.26
CA SER A 126 13.76 16.80 -2.51
C SER A 126 13.24 18.04 -3.25
N GLU A 127 14.06 18.67 -4.09
CA GLU A 127 13.64 19.82 -4.90
C GLU A 127 12.62 19.38 -5.97
N GLN A 128 12.89 18.27 -6.64
CA GLN A 128 11.97 17.70 -7.64
C GLN A 128 10.64 17.27 -7.01
N VAL A 129 10.68 16.70 -5.80
CA VAL A 129 9.48 16.34 -5.04
C VAL A 129 8.64 17.58 -4.71
N GLN A 130 9.28 18.67 -4.27
CA GLN A 130 8.58 19.91 -3.94
C GLN A 130 7.99 20.60 -5.18
N GLN A 131 8.71 20.58 -6.31
CA GLN A 131 8.21 21.05 -7.60
C GLN A 131 7.00 20.22 -8.06
N LEU A 132 7.08 18.89 -7.95
CA LEU A 132 6.00 17.99 -8.30
C LEU A 132 4.77 18.21 -7.42
N ARG A 133 4.95 18.35 -6.10
CA ARG A 133 3.88 18.66 -5.16
C ARG A 133 3.15 19.94 -5.59
N THR A 134 3.90 21.00 -5.87
CA THR A 134 3.33 22.29 -6.31
C THR A 134 2.57 22.16 -7.63
N ARG A 135 3.08 21.33 -8.55
CA ARG A 135 2.42 21.03 -9.82
C ARG A 135 1.12 20.25 -9.60
N ILE A 136 1.12 19.20 -8.80
CA ILE A 136 -0.08 18.40 -8.50
C ILE A 136 -1.14 19.26 -7.81
N ASP A 137 -0.73 20.09 -6.84
CA ASP A 137 -1.62 20.98 -6.12
C ASP A 137 -2.37 21.92 -7.07
N ARG A 138 -1.66 22.56 -8.00
CA ARG A 138 -2.27 23.41 -9.05
C ARG A 138 -3.19 22.61 -9.97
N LEU A 139 -2.74 21.46 -10.47
CA LEU A 139 -3.53 20.66 -11.41
C LEU A 139 -4.82 20.15 -10.79
N VAL A 140 -4.81 19.75 -9.52
CA VAL A 140 -6.02 19.31 -8.82
C VAL A 140 -6.96 20.48 -8.55
N HIS A 141 -6.42 21.65 -8.18
CA HIS A 141 -7.20 22.89 -8.07
C HIS A 141 -7.92 23.22 -9.37
N ASP A 142 -7.16 23.35 -10.46
CA ASP A 142 -7.66 23.70 -11.79
C ASP A 142 -8.69 22.66 -12.27
N HIS A 143 -8.45 21.37 -12.01
CA HIS A 143 -9.35 20.31 -12.42
C HIS A 143 -10.69 20.36 -11.68
N ILE A 144 -10.70 20.63 -10.36
CA ILE A 144 -11.95 20.78 -9.59
C ILE A 144 -12.72 22.03 -10.05
N GLU A 145 -12.02 23.11 -10.36
CA GLU A 145 -12.64 24.33 -10.88
C GLU A 145 -13.24 24.12 -12.27
N GLN A 146 -12.54 23.40 -13.15
CA GLN A 146 -13.03 23.02 -14.48
C GLN A 146 -14.26 22.10 -14.39
N LEU A 147 -14.28 21.12 -13.48
CA LEU A 147 -15.46 20.25 -13.29
C LEU A 147 -16.69 21.02 -12.77
N ARG A 148 -16.51 22.25 -12.29
CA ARG A 148 -17.55 23.11 -11.73
C ARG A 148 -17.81 24.34 -12.61
N GLU A 149 -17.82 24.17 -13.95
CA GLU A 149 -17.91 25.25 -14.96
C GLU A 149 -18.93 26.37 -14.66
N HIS A 150 -20.03 26.07 -13.97
CA HIS A 150 -21.12 27.01 -13.68
C HIS A 150 -21.20 27.47 -12.21
N ASP A 151 -20.36 26.93 -11.33
CA ASP A 151 -20.39 27.17 -9.90
C ASP A 151 -19.08 27.79 -9.40
N LEU A 152 -19.20 28.84 -8.58
CA LEU A 152 -18.03 29.42 -7.92
C LEU A 152 -17.44 28.43 -6.91
N THR A 153 -16.19 28.04 -7.12
CA THR A 153 -15.41 27.23 -6.17
C THR A 153 -14.68 28.15 -5.19
N ARG A 154 -15.19 28.24 -3.96
CA ARG A 154 -14.58 29.05 -2.90
C ARG A 154 -13.61 28.21 -2.07
N TRP A 155 -12.33 28.54 -2.09
CA TRP A 155 -11.32 27.83 -1.31
C TRP A 155 -11.14 28.41 0.09
N ASN A 156 -11.38 27.59 1.12
CA ASN A 156 -11.21 27.98 2.51
C ASN A 156 -9.74 27.89 2.94
N ARG A 157 -9.04 29.03 2.96
CA ARG A 157 -7.61 29.13 3.32
C ARG A 157 -7.30 28.64 4.74
N LEU A 158 -8.21 28.85 5.68
CA LEU A 158 -8.05 28.41 7.08
C LEU A 158 -8.05 26.88 7.14
N CYS A 159 -9.01 26.24 6.48
CA CYS A 159 -9.11 24.80 6.43
C CYS A 159 -7.93 24.18 5.67
N CYS A 160 -7.52 24.72 4.51
CA CYS A 160 -6.34 24.24 3.79
C CYS A 160 -5.07 24.25 4.68
N ARG A 161 -4.88 25.28 5.50
CA ARG A 161 -3.76 25.35 6.47
C ARG A 161 -3.84 24.27 7.55
N VAL A 162 -5.04 23.99 8.06
CA VAL A 162 -5.23 22.93 9.06
C VAL A 162 -4.99 21.56 8.42
N LEU A 163 -5.51 21.34 7.21
CA LEU A 163 -5.29 20.10 6.45
C LEU A 163 -3.81 19.85 6.17
N HIS A 164 -3.04 20.89 5.81
CA HIS A 164 -1.59 20.79 5.65
C HIS A 164 -0.91 20.24 6.90
N ARG A 165 -1.19 20.81 8.08
CA ARG A 165 -0.56 20.39 9.32
C ARG A 165 -0.90 18.94 9.67
N LEU A 166 -2.09 18.48 9.32
CA LEU A 166 -2.54 17.13 9.62
C LEU A 166 -2.09 16.10 8.57
N SER A 167 -1.92 16.53 7.31
CA SER A 167 -1.57 15.63 6.22
C SER A 167 -0.13 15.10 6.29
N SER A 168 0.78 15.84 6.94
CA SER A 168 2.16 15.37 7.17
C SER A 168 2.22 14.10 8.01
N ARG A 169 1.21 13.86 8.86
CA ARG A 169 1.16 12.70 9.77
C ARG A 169 0.47 11.48 9.16
N LEU A 170 -0.08 11.60 7.94
CA LEU A 170 -0.84 10.52 7.30
C LEU A 170 0.06 9.36 6.86
N GLU A 171 1.34 9.62 6.55
CA GLU A 171 2.28 8.58 6.14
C GLU A 171 2.88 7.81 7.33
N GLU A 172 3.10 8.48 8.46
CA GLU A 172 3.80 7.91 9.62
C GLU A 172 2.99 6.81 10.35
N LYS A 173 1.67 6.87 10.28
CA LYS A 173 0.79 5.89 10.94
C LYS A 173 -0.28 5.43 9.96
N PRO A 174 -0.49 4.10 9.80
CA PRO A 174 -1.62 3.60 9.03
C PRO A 174 -2.90 4.20 9.58
N PHE A 175 -3.55 5.05 8.78
CA PHE A 175 -4.83 5.72 9.10
C PHE A 175 -5.97 4.72 9.37
N SER A 176 -5.71 3.41 9.21
CA SER A 176 -6.62 2.29 9.46
C SER A 176 -6.79 1.93 10.94
N SER A 177 -5.93 2.42 11.83
CA SER A 177 -6.15 2.24 13.28
C SER A 177 -7.25 3.19 13.78
N SER A 178 -8.28 2.63 14.43
CA SER A 178 -9.43 3.39 14.97
C SER A 178 -9.01 4.58 15.84
N GLU A 179 -7.91 4.43 16.59
CA GLU A 179 -7.37 5.46 17.47
C GLU A 179 -6.81 6.67 16.70
N THR A 180 -6.02 6.43 15.65
CA THR A 180 -5.42 7.49 14.83
C THR A 180 -6.51 8.30 14.11
N SER A 181 -7.56 7.63 13.61
CA SER A 181 -8.70 8.32 12.99
C SER A 181 -9.48 9.18 14.00
N GLN A 182 -9.65 8.71 15.23
CA GLN A 182 -10.32 9.47 16.29
C GLN A 182 -9.51 10.70 16.73
N LEU A 183 -8.19 10.56 16.89
CA LEU A 183 -7.30 11.69 17.20
C LEU A 183 -7.35 12.74 16.09
N HIS A 184 -7.25 12.31 14.84
CA HIS A 184 -7.35 13.19 13.68
C HIS A 184 -8.66 13.98 13.65
N LYS A 185 -9.80 13.31 13.92
CA LYS A 185 -11.12 13.97 14.02
C LYS A 185 -11.20 14.97 15.17
N ARG A 186 -10.58 14.67 16.32
CA ARG A 186 -10.52 15.59 17.47
C ARG A 186 -9.73 16.85 17.12
N GLU A 187 -8.53 16.70 16.57
CA GLU A 187 -7.67 17.83 16.19
C GLU A 187 -8.31 18.73 15.12
N LEU A 188 -9.02 18.13 14.14
CA LEU A 188 -9.82 18.88 13.17
C LEU A 188 -10.90 19.74 13.85
N LYS A 189 -11.64 19.15 14.79
CA LYS A 189 -12.73 19.82 15.50
C LYS A 189 -12.24 20.93 16.42
N GLU A 190 -11.08 20.74 17.06
CA GLU A 190 -10.44 21.75 17.90
C GLU A 190 -9.88 22.92 17.08
N SER A 191 -9.35 22.65 15.90
CA SER A 191 -8.75 23.67 15.03
C SER A 191 -9.78 24.48 14.25
N LEU A 192 -10.97 23.92 14.02
CA LEU A 192 -12.04 24.51 13.23
C LEU A 192 -13.39 24.41 13.97
N PRO A 193 -13.54 25.07 15.14
CA PRO A 193 -14.75 24.99 15.93
C PRO A 193 -15.95 25.60 15.17
N GLY A 194 -17.07 24.87 15.15
CA GLY A 194 -18.30 25.31 14.48
C GLY A 194 -18.35 25.07 12.96
N TYR A 195 -17.23 24.74 12.32
CA TYR A 195 -17.21 24.36 10.92
C TYR A 195 -17.76 22.94 10.73
N LYS A 196 -18.62 22.75 9.73
CA LYS A 196 -19.02 21.40 9.28
C LYS A 196 -18.09 20.97 8.15
N ILE A 197 -17.28 19.95 8.39
CA ILE A 197 -16.27 19.46 7.43
C ILE A 197 -16.66 18.05 7.01
N THR A 198 -16.77 17.83 5.70
CA THR A 198 -17.02 16.51 5.11
C THR A 198 -15.91 16.23 4.11
N GLY A 199 -15.13 15.18 4.32
CA GLY A 199 -13.97 14.91 3.49
C GLY A 199 -13.14 13.74 3.99
N TYR A 200 -12.12 13.39 3.23
CA TYR A 200 -11.23 12.29 3.55
C TYR A 200 -9.86 12.47 2.89
N PRO A 201 -8.80 11.89 3.48
CA PRO A 201 -7.52 11.76 2.81
C PRO A 201 -7.58 10.65 1.75
N LEU A 202 -7.17 10.98 0.52
CA LEU A 202 -7.03 10.04 -0.59
C LEU A 202 -5.55 9.69 -0.76
N HIS A 203 -5.21 8.40 -0.64
CA HIS A 203 -3.86 7.89 -0.86
C HIS A 203 -3.71 7.30 -2.26
N ILE A 204 -2.67 7.72 -2.98
CA ILE A 204 -2.38 7.26 -4.34
C ILE A 204 -0.88 7.01 -4.49
N LYS A 205 -0.50 5.82 -4.97
CA LYS A 205 0.85 5.57 -5.48
C LYS A 205 1.03 6.36 -6.77
N TYR A 206 1.94 7.33 -6.81
CA TYR A 206 2.09 8.18 -7.99
C TYR A 206 2.66 7.36 -9.16
N SER A 207 2.06 7.53 -10.33
CA SER A 207 2.52 6.88 -11.56
C SER A 207 2.29 7.80 -12.74
N ASP A 208 1.08 8.36 -12.81
CA ASP A 208 0.72 9.34 -13.82
C ASP A 208 -0.28 10.35 -13.25
N THR A 209 -0.21 11.58 -13.76
CA THR A 209 -1.07 12.67 -13.32
C THR A 209 -2.51 12.49 -13.78
N ALA A 210 -2.76 11.89 -14.96
CA ALA A 210 -4.13 11.68 -15.43
C ALA A 210 -4.86 10.61 -14.61
N GLN A 211 -4.16 9.58 -14.12
CA GLN A 211 -4.74 8.63 -13.17
C GLN A 211 -5.09 9.30 -11.83
N LEU A 212 -4.23 10.19 -11.34
CA LEU A 212 -4.49 10.97 -10.13
C LEU A 212 -5.73 11.86 -10.28
N LEU A 213 -5.84 12.60 -11.38
CA LEU A 213 -7.01 13.46 -11.63
C LEU A 213 -8.31 12.66 -11.72
N ARG A 214 -8.31 11.53 -12.44
CA ARG A 214 -9.48 10.62 -12.48
C ARG A 214 -9.87 10.09 -11.10
N ALA A 215 -8.89 9.79 -10.24
CA ALA A 215 -9.16 9.37 -8.87
C ALA A 215 -9.81 10.52 -8.06
N VAL A 216 -9.35 11.76 -8.23
CA VAL A 216 -9.99 12.95 -7.64
C VAL A 216 -11.41 13.15 -8.16
N GLU A 217 -11.63 13.04 -9.48
CA GLU A 217 -12.95 13.16 -10.09
C GLU A 217 -13.92 12.11 -9.51
N SER A 218 -13.48 10.86 -9.39
CA SER A 218 -14.28 9.77 -8.85
C SER A 218 -14.74 9.96 -7.39
N THR A 219 -14.13 10.90 -6.65
CA THR A 219 -14.59 11.25 -5.29
C THR A 219 -15.94 11.95 -5.27
N GLY A 220 -16.37 12.53 -6.40
CA GLY A 220 -17.62 13.30 -6.49
C GLY A 220 -17.63 14.59 -5.67
N LEU A 221 -16.48 15.05 -5.15
CA LEU A 221 -16.40 16.29 -4.37
C LEU A 221 -16.95 17.50 -5.16
N HIS A 222 -16.67 17.53 -6.46
CA HIS A 222 -17.11 18.57 -7.39
C HIS A 222 -18.64 18.64 -7.56
N LEU A 223 -19.38 17.56 -7.27
CA LEU A 223 -20.85 17.49 -7.36
C LEU A 223 -21.55 18.05 -6.11
N CYS A 224 -20.81 18.50 -5.10
CA CYS A 224 -21.42 19.04 -3.89
C CYS A 224 -21.93 20.47 -4.15
N HIS A 225 -23.25 20.66 -3.99
CA HIS A 225 -23.91 21.96 -4.17
C HIS A 225 -24.61 22.39 -2.88
N HIS A 226 -24.10 23.42 -2.22
CA HIS A 226 -24.78 24.08 -1.10
C HIS A 226 -24.44 25.57 -1.06
N ARG A 227 -25.38 26.42 -0.65
CA ARG A 227 -25.31 27.89 -0.78
C ARG A 227 -24.10 28.54 -0.07
N ARG A 228 -23.52 27.86 0.94
CA ARG A 228 -22.35 28.31 1.70
C ARG A 228 -21.21 27.29 1.70
N ILE A 229 -21.18 26.39 0.73
CA ILE A 229 -20.11 25.41 0.65
C ILE A 229 -18.82 26.09 0.20
N GLU A 230 -17.76 25.76 0.91
CA GLU A 230 -16.39 26.08 0.56
C GLU A 230 -15.63 24.75 0.41
N PHE A 231 -14.55 24.80 -0.35
CA PHE A 231 -13.69 23.65 -0.63
C PHE A 231 -12.38 23.85 0.10
N ALA A 232 -11.81 22.75 0.57
CA ALA A 232 -10.49 22.73 1.14
C ALA A 232 -9.75 21.51 0.61
N MET A 233 -8.54 21.74 0.13
CA MET A 233 -7.67 20.66 -0.28
C MET A 233 -6.24 20.92 0.16
N TYR A 234 -5.49 19.84 0.24
CA TYR A 234 -4.05 19.92 0.42
C TYR A 234 -3.34 18.68 -0.09
N VAL A 235 -2.24 18.88 -0.83
CA VAL A 235 -1.42 17.79 -1.37
C VAL A 235 -0.12 17.65 -0.58
N THR A 236 0.13 16.43 -0.09
CA THR A 236 1.43 15.98 0.43
C THR A 236 2.01 14.95 -0.54
N VAL A 237 3.30 15.10 -0.87
CA VAL A 237 4.06 14.08 -1.60
C VAL A 237 5.15 13.59 -0.67
N HIS A 238 5.13 12.29 -0.36
CA HIS A 238 6.16 11.62 0.40
C HIS A 238 7.05 10.82 -0.55
N SER A 239 8.36 10.98 -0.43
CA SER A 239 9.34 10.33 -1.28
C SER A 239 10.02 9.18 -0.56
N TYR A 240 9.98 8.01 -1.18
CA TYR A 240 10.82 6.86 -0.86
C TYR A 240 12.04 6.86 -1.78
N PRO A 241 13.09 6.08 -1.48
CA PRO A 241 14.24 5.92 -2.37
C PRO A 241 13.85 5.46 -3.78
N ASN A 242 14.71 5.74 -4.76
CA ASN A 242 14.53 5.39 -6.18
C ASN A 242 13.28 5.99 -6.83
N ASP A 243 12.96 7.26 -6.53
CA ASP A 243 11.85 8.02 -7.11
C ASP A 243 10.46 7.37 -6.92
N ILE A 244 10.32 6.55 -5.87
CA ILE A 244 9.03 5.98 -5.49
C ILE A 244 8.27 7.03 -4.68
N LEU A 245 7.11 7.46 -5.18
CA LEU A 245 6.36 8.59 -4.62
C LEU A 245 4.96 8.17 -4.14
N SER A 246 4.65 8.55 -2.90
CA SER A 246 3.36 8.37 -2.25
C SER A 246 2.67 9.72 -2.15
N VAL A 247 1.49 9.84 -2.77
CA VAL A 247 0.75 11.10 -2.84
C VAL A 247 -0.50 11.01 -1.98
N TRP A 248 -0.62 11.94 -1.05
CA TRP A 248 -1.81 12.13 -0.24
C TRP A 248 -2.51 13.42 -0.66
N ILE A 249 -3.77 13.30 -1.02
CA ILE A 249 -4.63 14.44 -1.34
C ILE A 249 -5.73 14.48 -0.30
N TYR A 250 -5.68 15.47 0.57
CA TYR A 250 -6.79 15.72 1.47
C TYR A 250 -7.85 16.50 0.71
N LEU A 251 -9.06 15.94 0.61
CA LEU A 251 -10.20 16.57 -0.07
C LEU A 251 -11.32 16.78 0.93
N ALA A 252 -11.84 18.01 1.03
CA ALA A 252 -12.94 18.32 1.93
C ALA A 252 -13.84 19.42 1.39
N THR A 253 -15.13 19.29 1.70
CA THR A 253 -16.09 20.38 1.69
C THR A 253 -16.28 20.91 3.11
N VAL A 254 -16.49 22.22 3.20
CA VAL A 254 -16.50 22.96 4.45
C VAL A 254 -17.70 23.89 4.42
N THR A 255 -18.53 23.87 5.46
CA THR A 255 -19.55 24.88 5.68
C THR A 255 -19.16 25.71 6.89
N PRO A 256 -18.87 27.01 6.73
CA PRO A 256 -18.60 27.92 7.84
C PRO A 256 -19.77 27.95 8.84
N PRO A 257 -19.51 28.23 10.12
CA PRO A 257 -20.57 28.43 11.10
C PRO A 257 -21.48 29.59 10.68
N ASP A 258 -22.76 29.52 11.07
CA ASP A 258 -23.67 30.64 10.91
C ASP A 258 -23.13 31.84 11.71
N THR A 259 -22.82 32.93 11.02
CA THR A 259 -22.59 34.23 11.67
C THR A 259 -23.95 34.77 12.08
N ASN A 260 -24.22 34.78 13.39
CA ASN A 260 -25.33 35.56 13.98
C ASN A 260 -25.15 37.04 13.69
#